data_AF-A0A1Q9W0U5-F1
#
_entry.id   AF-A0A1Q9W0U5-F1
#
_cell.length_a   1.000
_cell.length_b   1.000
_cell.length_c   1.000
_cell.angle_alpha   90.00
_cell.angle_beta   90.00
_cell.angle_gamma   90.00
#
_symmetry.space_group_name_H-M   'P 1'
#
loop_
_entity.id
_entity.type
_entity.pdbx_description
1 polymer ?
#
loop_
_entity_poly.entity_id
_entity_poly.type
_entity_poly.pdbx_seq_one_letter_code
_entity_poly.pdbx_strand_id
1 'polypeptide(L)'
;MQWLDELPSGGAWSLVAVFLMIVLGGPQILSKEGASRFWLLGRFREWLRNRKLREIQDTSRLADATVQGHREDRDRWMADLQALRAEMQEDRKRFRAEMDAMEQKVDAYWSYIVFVADYSRQLAILAAKHGWDPPPPRLLSFSEWSRQYED
;
A
#
# COMPACT_ATOMS: atom_id res chain seq x y z
N MET A 1 33.30 60.62 -45.09
CA MET A 1 33.62 60.25 -43.71
C MET A 1 34.16 61.49 -43.01
N GLN A 2 33.33 62.19 -42.22
CA GLN A 2 33.83 63.19 -41.26
C GLN A 2 32.80 63.79 -40.28
N TRP A 3 31.52 63.40 -40.31
CA TRP A 3 30.50 63.97 -39.41
C TRP A 3 30.01 63.02 -38.31
N LEU A 4 30.56 61.81 -38.23
CA LEU A 4 30.17 60.80 -37.23
C LEU A 4 31.13 60.73 -36.03
N ASP A 5 32.28 61.41 -36.09
CA ASP A 5 33.32 61.31 -35.06
C ASP A 5 33.23 62.39 -33.96
N GLU A 6 32.21 63.26 -33.99
CA GLU A 6 32.00 64.34 -32.99
C GLU A 6 30.81 64.10 -32.05
N LEU A 7 30.24 62.90 -31.99
CA LEU A 7 29.15 62.64 -31.06
C LEU A 7 29.69 62.26 -29.66
N PRO A 8 29.46 63.08 -28.62
CA PRO A 8 29.97 62.82 -27.28
C PRO A 8 29.34 61.56 -26.69
N SER A 9 30.19 60.63 -26.25
CA SER A 9 29.85 59.39 -25.58
C SER A 9 29.42 59.64 -24.14
N GLY A 10 28.17 60.08 -23.94
CA GLY A 10 27.56 60.15 -22.62
C GLY A 10 26.15 60.73 -22.62
N GLY A 11 25.32 60.27 -21.67
CA GLY A 11 24.00 60.73 -21.16
C GLY A 11 23.06 61.66 -21.97
N ALA A 12 23.57 62.59 -22.77
CA ALA A 12 22.79 63.53 -23.57
C ALA A 12 21.91 62.83 -24.62
N TRP A 13 22.38 61.72 -25.22
CA TRP A 13 21.55 60.95 -26.16
C TRP A 13 20.37 60.24 -25.50
N SER A 14 20.44 59.88 -24.21
CA SER A 14 19.29 59.31 -23.52
C SER A 14 18.22 60.36 -23.25
N LEU A 15 18.62 61.60 -22.94
CA LEU A 15 17.71 62.74 -22.83
C LEU A 15 17.06 63.07 -24.17
N VAL A 16 17.81 63.05 -25.27
CA VAL A 16 17.26 63.25 -26.62
C VAL A 16 16.33 62.09 -27.01
N ALA A 17 16.65 60.84 -26.67
CA ALA A 17 15.80 59.69 -26.93
C ALA A 17 14.49 59.74 -26.11
N VAL A 18 14.55 60.12 -24.82
CA VAL A 18 13.37 60.32 -23.98
C VAL A 18 12.54 61.50 -24.49
N PHE A 19 13.18 62.59 -24.90
CA PHE A 19 12.50 63.74 -25.48
C PHE A 19 11.82 63.40 -26.80
N LEU A 20 12.50 62.65 -27.69
CA LEU A 20 11.89 62.11 -28.91
C LEU A 20 10.77 61.13 -28.59
N MET A 21 10.87 60.30 -27.54
CA MET A 21 9.81 59.38 -27.14
C MET A 21 8.57 60.10 -26.59
N ILE A 22 8.74 61.22 -25.90
CA ILE A 22 7.63 62.03 -25.39
C ILE A 22 7.00 62.86 -26.52
N VAL A 23 7.82 63.48 -27.37
CA VAL A 23 7.35 64.34 -28.48
C VAL A 23 6.76 63.52 -29.65
N LEU A 24 7.37 62.39 -30.00
CA LEU A 24 6.91 61.50 -31.08
C LEU A 24 6.05 60.32 -30.60
N GLY A 25 6.08 59.95 -29.32
CA GLY A 25 5.21 58.91 -28.74
C GLY A 25 3.88 59.45 -28.22
N GLY A 26 3.80 60.74 -27.87
CA GLY A 26 2.56 61.42 -27.49
C GLY A 26 1.40 61.29 -28.48
N PRO A 27 1.59 61.35 -29.82
CA PRO A 27 0.48 61.29 -30.77
C PRO A 27 -0.13 59.89 -30.94
N GLN A 28 0.59 58.81 -30.58
CA GLN A 28 0.08 57.43 -30.69
C GLN A 28 -0.90 57.08 -29.56
N ILE A 29 -0.84 57.80 -28.42
CA ILE A 29 -1.69 57.56 -27.25
C ILE A 29 -3.01 58.37 -27.35
N LEU A 30 -3.02 59.46 -28.14
CA LEU A 30 -4.17 60.36 -28.30
C LEU A 30 -4.85 60.29 -29.68
N SER A 31 -4.52 59.29 -30.51
CA SER A 31 -5.23 58.98 -31.76
C SER A 31 -6.41 58.02 -31.50
N LYS A 32 -7.47 58.08 -32.32
CA LYS A 32 -8.65 57.20 -32.30
C LYS A 32 -8.32 55.70 -32.35
N GLU A 33 -7.10 55.31 -32.74
CA GLU A 33 -6.58 53.94 -32.68
C GLU A 33 -6.13 53.46 -31.29
N GLY A 34 -5.80 54.37 -30.36
CA GLY A 34 -5.48 54.01 -28.97
C GLY A 34 -6.71 53.51 -28.21
N ALA A 35 -7.88 54.12 -28.46
CA ALA A 35 -9.15 53.72 -27.86
C ALA A 35 -9.60 52.31 -28.29
N SER A 36 -9.36 51.92 -29.54
CA SER A 36 -9.65 50.56 -30.01
C SER A 36 -8.73 49.52 -29.37
N ARG A 37 -7.46 49.86 -29.12
CA ARG A 37 -6.51 49.02 -28.37
C ARG A 37 -6.89 48.87 -26.89
N PHE A 38 -7.40 49.91 -26.24
CA PHE A 38 -7.88 49.83 -24.85
C PHE A 38 -9.09 48.93 -24.68
N TRP A 39 -10.05 48.98 -25.61
CA TRP A 39 -11.21 48.07 -25.61
C TRP A 39 -10.80 46.61 -25.86
N LEU A 40 -9.84 46.38 -26.78
CA LEU A 40 -9.26 45.05 -27.02
C LEU A 40 -8.51 44.51 -25.80
N LEU A 41 -7.76 45.35 -25.09
CA LEU A 41 -7.08 44.99 -23.84
C LEU A 41 -8.08 44.62 -22.74
N GLY A 42 -9.21 45.33 -22.63
CA GLY A 42 -10.31 44.99 -21.73
C GLY A 42 -10.89 43.61 -22.03
N ARG A 43 -11.19 43.31 -23.31
CA ARG A 43 -11.68 41.99 -23.74
C ARG A 43 -10.64 40.88 -23.54
N PHE A 44 -9.36 41.16 -23.75
CA PHE A 44 -8.29 40.19 -23.54
C PHE A 44 -8.12 39.84 -22.06
N ARG A 45 -8.25 40.83 -21.17
CA ARG A 45 -8.26 40.63 -19.72
C ARG A 45 -9.48 39.84 -19.26
N GLU A 46 -10.67 40.12 -19.80
CA GLU A 46 -11.90 39.37 -19.53
C GLU A 46 -11.78 37.91 -20.01
N TRP A 47 -11.18 37.69 -21.18
CA TRP A 47 -10.94 36.36 -21.74
C TRP A 47 -9.93 35.56 -20.91
N LEU A 48 -8.81 36.17 -20.49
CA LEU A 48 -7.85 35.55 -19.60
C LEU A 48 -8.47 35.20 -18.25
N ARG A 49 -9.29 36.10 -17.68
CA ARG A 49 -10.00 35.84 -16.42
C ARG A 49 -10.96 34.65 -16.57
N ASN A 50 -11.75 34.62 -17.64
CA ASN A 50 -12.67 33.52 -17.93
C ASN A 50 -11.96 32.21 -18.25
N ARG A 51 -10.76 32.25 -18.83
CA ARG A 51 -9.93 31.06 -19.07
C ARG A 51 -9.37 30.50 -17.78
N LYS A 52 -8.83 31.36 -16.90
CA LYS A 52 -8.33 30.93 -15.58
C LYS A 52 -9.43 30.38 -14.68
N LEU A 53 -10.62 30.97 -14.71
CA LEU A 53 -11.78 30.46 -13.97
C LEU A 53 -12.20 29.06 -14.43
N ARG A 54 -12.12 28.76 -15.73
CA ARG A 54 -12.40 27.41 -16.26
C ARG A 54 -11.30 26.41 -15.89
N GLU A 55 -10.04 26.79 -16.00
CA GLU A 55 -8.91 25.92 -15.62
C GLU A 55 -8.95 25.58 -14.12
N ILE A 56 -9.34 26.51 -13.25
CA ILE A 56 -9.50 26.27 -11.80
C ILE A 56 -10.68 25.33 -11.52
N GLN A 57 -11.81 25.47 -12.21
CA GLN A 57 -12.95 24.56 -12.06
C GLN A 57 -12.67 23.14 -12.57
N ASP A 58 -11.94 23.02 -13.68
CA ASP A 58 -11.56 21.72 -14.22
C ASP A 58 -10.50 21.04 -13.33
N THR A 59 -9.51 21.79 -12.82
CA THR A 59 -8.53 21.24 -11.88
C THR A 59 -9.11 20.90 -10.52
N SER A 60 -10.07 21.68 -9.99
CA SER A 60 -10.74 21.34 -8.73
C SER A 60 -11.58 20.06 -8.86
N ARG A 61 -12.29 19.88 -9.98
CA ARG A 61 -13.06 18.66 -10.25
C ARG A 61 -12.18 17.43 -10.43
N LEU A 62 -11.04 17.57 -11.12
CA LEU A 62 -10.07 16.50 -11.28
C LEU A 62 -9.40 16.15 -9.94
N ALA A 63 -9.07 17.15 -9.12
CA ALA A 63 -8.51 16.94 -7.79
C ALA A 63 -9.50 16.21 -6.86
N ASP A 64 -10.77 16.63 -6.83
CA ASP A 64 -11.80 15.96 -6.02
C ASP A 64 -12.06 14.51 -6.49
N ALA A 65 -12.14 14.28 -7.80
CA ALA A 65 -12.33 12.94 -8.36
C ALA A 65 -11.13 12.01 -8.07
N THR A 66 -9.90 12.54 -8.13
CA THR A 66 -8.68 11.79 -7.85
C THR A 66 -8.56 11.46 -6.36
N VAL A 67 -8.92 12.41 -5.48
CA VAL A 67 -8.93 12.20 -4.02
C VAL A 67 -10.03 11.21 -3.61
N GLN A 68 -11.20 11.24 -4.24
CA GLN A 68 -12.26 10.23 -4.01
C GLN A 68 -11.83 8.84 -4.47
N GLY A 69 -11.27 8.71 -5.68
CA GLY A 69 -10.76 7.42 -6.18
C GLY A 69 -9.70 6.81 -5.27
N HIS A 70 -8.74 7.61 -4.79
CA HIS A 70 -7.72 7.13 -3.85
C HIS A 70 -8.27 6.75 -2.47
N ARG A 71 -9.35 7.38 -2.00
CA ARG A 71 -10.01 7.00 -0.74
C ARG A 71 -10.75 5.67 -0.90
N GLU A 72 -11.50 5.49 -1.99
CA GLU A 72 -12.21 4.25 -2.26
C GLU A 72 -11.27 3.05 -2.43
N ASP A 73 -10.14 3.25 -3.12
CA ASP A 73 -9.12 2.21 -3.26
C ASP A 73 -8.46 1.87 -1.91
N ARG A 74 -8.21 2.87 -1.06
CA ARG A 74 -7.69 2.65 0.30
C ARG A 74 -8.68 1.87 1.17
N ASP A 75 -9.96 2.22 1.09
CA ASP A 75 -11.00 1.58 1.89
C ASP A 75 -11.23 0.13 1.44
N ARG A 76 -11.22 -0.13 0.12
CA ARG A 76 -11.20 -1.50 -0.43
C ARG A 76 -9.99 -2.30 0.06
N TRP A 77 -8.79 -1.74 -0.04
CA TRP A 77 -7.58 -2.43 0.41
C TRP A 77 -7.58 -2.71 1.92
N MET A 78 -8.10 -1.79 2.74
CA MET A 78 -8.25 -2.01 4.18
C MET A 78 -9.29 -3.09 4.51
N ALA A 79 -10.37 -3.18 3.75
CA ALA A 79 -11.36 -4.25 3.88
C ALA A 79 -10.75 -5.61 3.52
N ASP A 80 -10.02 -5.70 2.41
CA ASP A 80 -9.33 -6.92 1.99
C ASP A 80 -8.31 -7.39 3.04
N LEU A 81 -7.53 -6.46 3.62
CA LEU A 81 -6.60 -6.80 4.70
C LEU A 81 -7.29 -7.30 5.97
N GLN A 82 -8.46 -6.77 6.29
CA GLN A 82 -9.24 -7.25 7.44
C GLN A 82 -9.81 -8.63 7.19
N ALA A 83 -10.35 -8.88 5.99
CA ALA A 83 -10.81 -10.21 5.57
C ALA A 83 -9.66 -11.23 5.62
N LEU A 84 -8.50 -10.89 5.05
CA LEU A 84 -7.31 -11.75 5.06
C LEU A 84 -6.83 -12.05 6.49
N ARG A 85 -6.87 -11.06 7.39
CA ARG A 85 -6.55 -11.28 8.82
C ARG A 85 -7.53 -12.23 9.49
N ALA A 86 -8.82 -12.11 9.19
CA ALA A 86 -9.84 -12.99 9.76
C ALA A 86 -9.63 -14.44 9.27
N GLU A 87 -9.38 -14.63 7.97
CA GLU A 87 -9.05 -15.93 7.39
C GLU A 87 -7.78 -16.52 8.00
N MET A 88 -6.71 -15.73 8.13
CA MET A 88 -5.47 -16.20 8.78
C MET A 88 -5.68 -16.60 10.25
N GLN A 89 -6.60 -15.94 10.97
CA GLN A 89 -6.91 -16.36 12.35
C GLN A 89 -7.70 -17.67 12.39
N GLU A 90 -8.66 -17.83 11.48
CA GLU A 90 -9.43 -19.07 11.32
C GLU A 90 -8.48 -20.24 11.00
N ASP A 91 -7.58 -20.06 10.03
CA ASP A 91 -6.60 -21.06 9.62
C ASP A 91 -5.65 -21.42 10.76
N ARG A 92 -5.18 -20.43 11.53
CA ARG A 92 -4.34 -20.69 12.71
C ARG A 92 -5.09 -21.50 13.77
N LYS A 93 -6.38 -21.26 13.98
CA LYS A 93 -7.18 -22.05 14.93
C LYS A 93 -7.33 -23.48 14.46
N ARG A 94 -7.64 -23.69 13.17
CA ARG A 94 -7.76 -25.03 12.57
C ARG A 94 -6.45 -25.79 12.67
N PHE A 95 -5.34 -25.14 12.29
CA PHE A 95 -4.02 -25.75 12.34
C PHE A 95 -3.62 -26.14 13.77
N ARG A 96 -3.91 -25.29 14.76
CA ARG A 96 -3.67 -25.64 16.17
C ARG A 96 -4.49 -26.84 16.61
N ALA A 97 -5.79 -26.86 16.29
CA ALA A 97 -6.65 -28.00 16.63
C ALA A 97 -6.18 -29.31 15.98
N GLU A 98 -5.71 -29.24 14.73
CA GLU A 98 -5.13 -30.39 14.04
C GLU A 98 -3.81 -30.84 14.68
N MET A 99 -2.94 -29.90 15.07
CA MET A 99 -1.70 -30.22 15.77
C MET A 99 -1.95 -30.85 17.14
N ASP A 100 -2.87 -30.30 17.93
CA ASP A 100 -3.24 -30.86 19.24
C ASP A 100 -3.79 -32.29 19.07
N ALA A 101 -4.64 -32.53 18.05
CA ALA A 101 -5.16 -33.86 17.77
C ALA A 101 -4.09 -34.85 17.28
N MET A 102 -3.08 -34.38 16.54
CA MET A 102 -1.94 -35.21 16.14
C MET A 102 -1.04 -35.53 17.33
N GLU A 103 -0.76 -34.56 18.19
CA GLU A 103 0.04 -34.73 19.39
C GLU A 103 -0.57 -35.78 20.33
N GLN A 104 -1.89 -35.70 20.57
CA GLN A 104 -2.61 -36.72 21.34
C GLN A 104 -2.49 -38.12 20.74
N LYS A 105 -2.60 -38.26 19.41
CA LYS A 105 -2.42 -39.56 18.74
C LYS A 105 -1.00 -40.08 18.89
N VAL A 106 0.00 -39.21 18.76
CA VAL A 106 1.41 -39.58 18.93
C VAL A 106 1.67 -40.06 20.36
N ASP A 107 1.13 -39.35 21.35
CA ASP A 107 1.26 -39.71 22.76
C ASP A 107 0.61 -41.06 23.08
N ALA A 108 -0.58 -41.33 22.51
CA ALA A 108 -1.25 -42.62 22.60
C ALA A 108 -0.40 -43.76 22.03
N TYR A 109 0.18 -43.57 20.83
CA TYR A 109 1.07 -44.56 20.22
C TYR A 109 2.34 -44.77 21.04
N TRP A 110 2.91 -43.70 21.59
CA TRP A 110 4.09 -43.80 22.43
C TRP A 110 3.81 -44.58 23.71
N SER A 111 2.69 -44.30 24.37
CA SER A 111 2.23 -45.02 25.55
C SER A 111 2.02 -46.51 25.27
N TYR A 112 1.49 -46.86 24.10
CA TYR A 112 1.39 -48.26 23.68
C TYR A 112 2.76 -48.91 23.44
N ILE A 113 3.72 -48.20 22.84
CA ILE A 113 5.10 -48.72 22.68
C ILE A 113 5.71 -49.03 24.04
N VAL A 114 5.55 -48.15 25.01
CA VAL A 114 6.01 -48.36 26.39
C VAL A 114 5.33 -49.59 27.01
N PHE A 115 4.02 -49.75 26.82
CA PHE A 115 3.29 -50.94 27.25
C PHE A 115 3.84 -52.24 26.64
N VAL A 116 4.08 -52.27 25.32
CA VAL A 116 4.65 -53.44 24.64
C VAL A 116 6.07 -53.74 25.15
N ALA A 117 6.88 -52.70 25.37
CA ALA A 117 8.22 -52.86 25.91
C ALA A 117 8.19 -53.46 27.32
N ASP A 118 7.31 -52.98 28.21
CA ASP A 118 7.17 -53.53 29.54
C ASP A 118 6.64 -54.96 29.52
N TYR A 119 5.67 -55.26 28.66
CA TYR A 119 5.19 -56.63 28.44
C TYR A 119 6.34 -57.57 28.03
N SER A 120 7.22 -57.15 27.11
CA SER A 120 8.38 -57.94 26.70
C SER A 120 9.35 -58.21 27.85
N ARG A 121 9.56 -57.22 28.72
CA ARG A 121 10.38 -57.33 29.94
C ARG A 121 9.76 -58.33 30.91
N GLN A 122 8.44 -58.27 31.12
CA GLN A 122 7.74 -59.22 31.99
C GLN A 122 7.84 -60.65 31.45
N LEU A 123 7.72 -60.85 30.14
CA LEU A 123 7.93 -62.17 29.51
C LEU A 123 9.34 -62.70 29.75
N ALA A 124 10.37 -61.87 29.58
CA ALA A 124 11.74 -62.27 29.84
C ALA A 124 11.94 -62.70 31.31
N ILE A 125 11.33 -61.98 32.25
CA ILE A 125 11.37 -62.31 33.68
C ILE A 125 10.61 -63.63 33.96
N LEU A 126 9.44 -63.83 33.36
CA LEU A 126 8.66 -65.07 33.48
C LEU A 126 9.48 -66.27 32.98
N ALA A 127 10.02 -66.16 31.77
CA ALA A 127 10.86 -67.17 31.15
C ALA A 127 12.09 -67.51 32.01
N ALA A 128 12.73 -66.50 32.59
CA ALA A 128 13.89 -66.70 33.44
C ALA A 128 13.56 -67.36 34.79
N LYS A 129 12.39 -67.08 35.37
CA LYS A 129 12.01 -67.55 36.72
C LYS A 129 11.29 -68.89 36.72
N HIS A 130 10.38 -69.08 35.77
CA HIS A 130 9.43 -70.20 35.77
C HIS A 130 9.49 -70.99 34.46
N GLY A 131 10.33 -70.59 33.50
CA GLY A 131 10.25 -71.08 32.14
C GLY A 131 8.99 -70.58 31.45
N TRP A 132 8.44 -71.38 30.53
CA TRP A 132 7.20 -71.06 29.81
C TRP A 132 5.93 -71.56 30.50
N ASP A 133 6.02 -71.89 31.80
CA ASP A 133 4.91 -72.35 32.62
C ASP A 133 4.77 -71.46 33.87
N PRO A 134 3.68 -70.69 34.03
CA PRO A 134 2.47 -70.64 33.20
C PRO A 134 2.69 -70.05 31.80
N PRO A 135 1.77 -70.32 30.85
CA PRO A 135 1.87 -69.77 29.50
C PRO A 135 1.90 -68.24 29.52
N PRO A 136 2.59 -67.61 28.55
CA PRO A 136 2.72 -66.17 28.51
C PRO A 136 1.34 -65.49 28.39
N PRO A 137 1.11 -64.39 29.13
CA PRO A 137 -0.12 -63.62 29.00
C PRO A 137 -0.28 -63.10 27.57
N ARG A 138 -1.51 -62.96 27.05
CA ARG A 138 -1.73 -62.46 25.69
C ARG A 138 -1.34 -60.98 25.58
N LEU A 139 -0.55 -60.63 24.56
CA LEU A 139 -0.33 -59.23 24.19
C LEU A 139 -1.60 -58.65 23.55
N LEU A 140 -2.06 -57.51 24.07
CA LEU A 140 -3.18 -56.77 23.51
C LEU A 140 -2.75 -56.04 22.24
N SER A 141 -3.63 -55.99 21.24
CA SER A 141 -3.46 -55.06 20.12
C SER A 141 -3.69 -53.61 20.55
N PHE A 142 -3.21 -52.64 19.77
CA PHE A 142 -3.38 -51.21 20.08
C PHE A 142 -4.84 -50.83 20.36
N SER A 143 -5.78 -51.35 19.56
CA SER A 143 -7.21 -51.03 19.69
C SER A 143 -7.92 -51.71 20.86
N GLU A 144 -7.36 -52.82 21.37
CA GLU A 144 -7.82 -53.48 22.59
C GLU A 144 -7.23 -52.78 23.83
N TRP A 145 -5.96 -52.41 23.75
CA TRP A 145 -5.27 -51.66 24.80
C TRP A 145 -5.88 -50.27 25.00
N SER A 146 -6.13 -49.51 23.92
CA SER A 146 -6.69 -48.15 24.03
C SER A 146 -8.07 -48.18 24.71
N ARG A 147 -8.94 -49.13 24.36
CA ARG A 147 -10.24 -49.32 25.01
C ARG A 147 -10.16 -49.69 26.49
N GLN A 148 -9.06 -50.28 26.92
CA GLN A 148 -8.90 -50.77 28.29
C GLN A 148 -8.23 -49.74 29.22
N TYR A 149 -7.35 -48.90 28.68
CA TYR A 149 -6.47 -48.03 29.47
C TYR A 149 -6.60 -46.53 29.15
N GLU A 150 -7.33 -46.14 28.11
CA GLU A 150 -7.43 -44.76 27.63
C GLU A 150 -8.84 -44.15 27.85
N ASP A 151 -9.73 -44.86 28.55
CA ASP A 151 -11.04 -44.37 29.02
C ASP A 151 -10.94 -43.46 30.26
#